data_AF-A0A811RK59-F1
#
_entry.id   AF-A0A811RK59-F1
#
_cell.length_a   1.000
_cell.length_b   1.000
_cell.length_c   1.000
_cell.angle_alpha   90.00
_cell.angle_beta   90.00
_cell.angle_gamma   90.00
#
_symmetry.space_group_name_H-M   'P 1'
#
loop_
_entity.id
_entity.type
_entity.pdbx_description
1 polymer ?
#
loop_
_entity_poly.entity_id
_entity_poly.type
_entity_poly.pdbx_seq_one_letter_code
_entity_poly.pdbx_strand_id
1 'polypeptide(L)'
;MLLSRVFKSERILLSADRLTATSSKGYRMVRATHGIAARAWYFEVKVMHLGSTSHTGLGDNYGDEGYGEGDVLGFYISLPDGERYEPQVNMNNKGKPFLVQGQDALAHVPGSKICYFKNGMCQGLAFEDILGGRYYPAASLYTMPNESNCVVKFNFGPNFNFFPQDFGGLPIPQPMSEVPRQALR
;
A
#
# COMPACT_ATOMS: atom_id res chain seq x y z
N MET A 1 -11.49 -5.79 2.81
CA MET A 1 -10.97 -4.59 2.08
C MET A 1 -10.87 -4.92 0.58
N LEU A 2 -10.79 -3.92 -0.30
CA LEU A 2 -10.70 -4.08 -1.77
C LEU A 2 -10.14 -2.82 -2.45
N LEU A 3 -9.86 -2.90 -3.76
CA LEU A 3 -9.37 -1.78 -4.56
C LEU A 3 -10.49 -0.79 -4.93
N SER A 4 -10.16 0.50 -4.91
CA SER A 4 -11.11 1.58 -5.15
C SER A 4 -11.42 1.74 -6.64
N ARG A 5 -12.71 1.90 -6.97
CA ARG A 5 -13.15 2.30 -8.32
C ARG A 5 -13.01 3.81 -8.56
N VAL A 6 -12.96 4.60 -7.48
CA VAL A 6 -12.88 6.06 -7.51
C VAL A 6 -11.43 6.53 -7.52
N PHE A 7 -10.58 5.88 -6.72
CA PHE A 7 -9.18 6.27 -6.55
C PHE A 7 -8.26 5.31 -7.33
N LYS A 8 -8.37 5.40 -8.65
CA LYS A 8 -7.53 4.69 -9.62
C LYS A 8 -7.35 5.53 -10.88
N SER A 9 -6.29 5.29 -11.64
CA SER A 9 -6.21 5.82 -13.00
C SER A 9 -7.33 5.24 -13.88
N GLU A 10 -7.85 6.02 -14.82
CA GLU A 10 -8.97 5.62 -15.68
C GLU A 10 -8.75 4.28 -16.37
N ARG A 11 -7.52 4.05 -16.86
CA ARG A 11 -7.10 2.85 -17.59
C ARG A 11 -6.65 1.67 -16.74
N ILE A 12 -6.81 1.71 -15.41
CA ILE A 12 -6.71 0.49 -14.60
C ILE A 12 -8.00 -0.30 -14.73
N LEU A 13 -7.89 -1.55 -15.18
CA LEU A 13 -8.97 -2.52 -15.13
C LEU A 13 -8.92 -3.27 -13.80
N LEU A 14 -10.08 -3.51 -13.19
CA LEU A 14 -10.20 -4.27 -11.96
C LEU A 14 -11.00 -5.55 -12.23
N SER A 15 -10.61 -6.65 -11.58
CA SER A 15 -11.44 -7.86 -11.50
C SER A 15 -12.77 -7.59 -10.80
N ALA A 16 -13.73 -8.51 -10.94
CA ALA A 16 -15.06 -8.40 -10.33
C ALA A 16 -15.00 -8.28 -8.80
N ASP A 17 -14.12 -9.06 -8.16
CA ASP A 17 -13.84 -9.02 -6.71
C ASP A 17 -13.05 -7.77 -6.27
N ARG A 18 -12.52 -7.00 -7.23
CA ARG A 18 -11.67 -5.81 -7.03
C ARG A 18 -10.42 -6.09 -6.22
N LEU A 19 -9.82 -7.26 -6.40
CA LEU A 19 -8.52 -7.60 -5.82
C LEU A 19 -7.39 -7.62 -6.84
N THR A 20 -7.70 -7.78 -8.14
CA THR A 20 -6.72 -7.76 -9.22
C THR A 20 -6.77 -6.44 -9.97
N ALA A 21 -5.61 -5.84 -10.21
CA ALA A 21 -5.44 -4.64 -11.02
C ALA A 21 -4.62 -4.97 -12.27
N THR A 22 -5.07 -4.47 -13.41
CA THR A 22 -4.42 -4.64 -14.71
C THR A 22 -4.19 -3.29 -15.37
N SER A 23 -2.95 -3.04 -15.79
CA SER A 23 -2.54 -1.88 -16.58
C SER A 23 -2.16 -2.30 -18.00
N SER A 24 -2.51 -1.48 -18.99
CA SER A 24 -2.24 -1.77 -20.41
C SER A 24 -1.30 -0.78 -21.09
N LYS A 25 -0.97 0.36 -20.45
CA LYS A 25 -0.04 1.35 -21.02
C LYS A 25 0.40 2.40 -20.00
N GLY A 26 1.69 2.67 -19.95
CA GLY A 26 2.35 3.70 -19.15
C GLY A 26 2.18 3.52 -17.65
N TYR A 27 2.56 4.54 -16.88
CA TYR A 27 2.34 4.57 -15.43
C TYR A 27 0.87 4.73 -15.09
N ARG A 28 0.37 3.85 -14.23
CA ARG A 28 -1.00 3.84 -13.72
C ARG A 28 -0.99 3.46 -12.25
N MET A 29 -1.94 4.00 -11.49
CA MET A 29 -2.02 3.70 -10.06
C MET A 29 -3.43 3.26 -9.65
N VAL A 30 -3.50 2.51 -8.56
CA VAL A 30 -4.73 2.22 -7.83
C VAL A 30 -4.43 2.11 -6.34
N ARG A 31 -5.39 2.50 -5.49
CA ARG A 31 -5.31 2.29 -4.05
C ARG A 31 -6.52 1.53 -3.50
N ALA A 32 -6.35 0.94 -2.32
CA ALA A 32 -7.41 0.35 -1.54
C ALA A 32 -8.42 1.40 -1.04
N THR A 33 -9.62 0.94 -0.65
CA THR A 33 -10.69 1.82 -0.17
C THR A 33 -10.48 2.34 1.25
N HIS A 34 -9.70 1.65 2.08
CA HIS A 34 -9.44 2.07 3.46
C HIS A 34 -7.97 2.34 3.65
N GLY A 35 -7.68 3.28 4.56
CA GLY A 35 -6.33 3.63 4.94
C GLY A 35 -6.20 3.59 6.45
N ILE A 36 -4.97 3.37 6.91
CA ILE A 36 -4.59 3.25 8.31
C ILE A 36 -3.79 4.49 8.71
N ALA A 37 -3.88 4.85 9.99
CA ALA A 37 -3.12 5.96 10.55
C ALA A 37 -2.36 5.57 11.82
N ALA A 38 -2.58 4.36 12.32
CA ALA A 38 -2.06 3.90 13.60
C ALA A 38 -1.88 2.39 13.59
N ARG A 39 -1.05 1.89 14.51
CA ARG A 39 -0.78 0.45 14.77
C ARG A 39 -0.02 -0.22 13.62
N ALA A 40 0.18 -1.54 13.77
CA ALA A 40 0.88 -2.38 12.80
C ALA A 40 -0.09 -3.13 11.89
N TRP A 41 0.15 -3.08 10.59
CA TRP A 41 -0.71 -3.68 9.57
C TRP A 41 0.08 -4.37 8.48
N TYR A 42 -0.53 -5.40 7.87
CA TYR A 42 0.08 -6.21 6.83
C TYR A 42 -0.90 -6.55 5.70
N PHE A 43 -0.38 -6.57 4.46
CA PHE A 43 -1.04 -7.12 3.29
C PHE A 43 0.00 -7.68 2.30
N GLU A 44 -0.46 -8.48 1.35
CA GLU A 44 0.38 -8.99 0.27
C GLU A 44 -0.09 -8.48 -1.10
N VAL A 45 0.84 -8.44 -2.05
CA VAL A 45 0.58 -8.28 -3.47
C VAL A 45 1.30 -9.37 -4.22
N LYS A 46 0.56 -10.21 -4.93
CA LYS A 46 1.12 -11.18 -5.86
C LYS A 46 1.33 -10.54 -7.23
N VAL A 47 2.54 -10.69 -7.76
CA VAL A 47 2.87 -10.32 -9.13
C VAL A 47 2.36 -11.43 -10.05
N MET A 48 1.32 -11.14 -10.83
CA MET A 48 0.71 -12.12 -11.72
C MET A 48 1.33 -12.08 -13.12
N HIS A 49 1.60 -10.87 -13.63
CA HIS A 49 2.22 -10.62 -14.93
C HIS A 49 2.97 -9.28 -14.88
N LEU A 50 4.22 -9.21 -15.31
CA LEU A 50 5.01 -7.96 -15.34
C LEU A 50 5.09 -7.34 -16.74
N GLY A 51 4.89 -8.14 -17.78
CA GLY A 51 5.25 -7.76 -19.15
C GLY A 51 6.68 -8.21 -19.49
N SER A 52 7.08 -8.10 -20.76
CA SER A 52 8.36 -8.63 -21.25
C SER A 52 9.60 -7.93 -20.68
N THR A 53 9.46 -6.71 -20.17
CA THR A 53 10.53 -5.92 -19.55
C THR A 53 10.28 -5.75 -18.06
N SER A 54 11.02 -6.50 -17.24
CA SER A 54 10.98 -6.44 -15.78
C SER A 54 11.47 -5.08 -15.26
N HIS A 55 10.55 -4.15 -15.02
CA HIS A 55 10.84 -2.95 -14.23
C HIS A 55 10.03 -3.02 -12.94
N THR A 56 10.60 -3.64 -11.91
CA THR A 56 10.00 -3.66 -10.58
C THR A 56 10.78 -2.72 -9.67
N GLY A 57 10.33 -1.46 -9.60
CA GLY A 57 10.92 -0.44 -8.73
C GLY A 57 10.26 -0.46 -7.36
N LEU A 58 10.80 -1.23 -6.42
CA LEU A 58 10.89 -0.79 -5.03
C LEU A 58 12.16 0.09 -4.99
N GLY A 59 12.14 1.23 -4.28
CA GLY A 59 13.20 2.24 -4.34
C GLY A 59 14.65 1.71 -4.22
N ASP A 60 15.61 2.54 -4.62
CA ASP A 60 17.02 2.19 -4.82
C ASP A 60 17.57 1.17 -3.80
N ASN A 61 17.99 0.00 -4.32
CA ASN A 61 18.70 -1.09 -3.63
C ASN A 61 17.90 -2.01 -2.67
N TYR A 62 16.57 -2.08 -2.76
CA TYR A 62 15.77 -3.01 -1.95
C TYR A 62 15.58 -4.39 -2.59
N GLY A 63 16.32 -5.38 -2.06
CA GLY A 63 16.28 -6.79 -2.46
C GLY A 63 17.43 -7.16 -3.41
N ASP A 64 18.29 -8.09 -2.99
CA ASP A 64 19.47 -8.54 -3.77
C ASP A 64 19.06 -9.23 -5.07
N GLU A 65 17.87 -9.82 -5.09
CA GLU A 65 17.25 -10.46 -6.23
C GLU A 65 16.00 -9.68 -6.63
N GLY A 66 16.00 -9.11 -7.84
CA GLY A 66 14.84 -8.40 -8.37
C GLY A 66 13.52 -9.16 -8.26
N TYR A 67 12.41 -8.44 -8.37
CA TYR A 67 11.07 -9.00 -8.22
C TYR A 67 10.50 -9.44 -9.58
N GLY A 68 9.94 -10.65 -9.62
CA GLY A 68 9.46 -11.31 -10.84
C GLY A 68 8.01 -11.78 -10.78
N GLU A 69 7.52 -12.31 -11.90
CA GLU A 69 6.22 -12.97 -11.95
C GLU A 69 6.17 -14.17 -11.01
N GLY A 70 5.06 -14.32 -10.29
CA GLY A 70 4.88 -15.36 -9.28
C GLY A 70 5.24 -14.93 -7.86
N ASP A 71 6.10 -13.93 -7.69
CA ASP A 71 6.49 -13.42 -6.37
C ASP A 71 5.27 -12.86 -5.61
N VAL A 72 5.29 -13.10 -4.30
CA VAL A 72 4.35 -12.53 -3.35
C VAL A 72 5.10 -11.54 -2.47
N LEU A 73 4.77 -10.27 -2.63
CA LEU A 73 5.38 -9.17 -1.89
C LEU A 73 4.52 -8.86 -0.68
N GLY A 74 5.08 -8.99 0.52
CA GLY A 74 4.47 -8.59 1.77
C GLY A 74 4.82 -7.16 2.13
N PHE A 75 3.83 -6.41 2.58
CA PHE A 75 3.94 -5.00 2.94
C PHE A 75 3.54 -4.83 4.39
N TYR A 76 4.50 -4.40 5.22
CA TYR A 76 4.31 -4.10 6.62
C TYR A 76 4.44 -2.61 6.88
N ILE A 77 3.55 -2.06 7.70
CA ILE A 77 3.64 -0.69 8.20
C ILE A 77 3.26 -0.67 9.67
N SER A 78 4.05 0.02 10.49
CA SER A 78 3.79 0.30 11.89
C SER A 78 3.78 1.79 12.14
N LEU A 79 2.68 2.29 12.71
CA LEU A 79 2.49 3.69 13.10
C LEU A 79 2.09 3.75 14.59
N PRO A 80 3.03 3.62 15.55
CA PRO A 80 2.72 3.72 16.98
C PRO A 80 2.09 5.08 17.30
N ASP A 81 0.93 5.10 17.94
CA ASP A 81 0.15 6.32 18.26
C ASP A 81 -0.07 7.29 17.07
N GLY A 82 0.00 6.78 15.84
CA GLY A 82 0.01 7.60 14.63
C GLY A 82 -1.28 8.40 14.40
N GLU A 83 -2.40 8.03 15.04
CA GLU A 83 -3.64 8.80 15.02
C GLU A 83 -3.48 10.22 15.57
N ARG A 84 -2.49 10.44 16.45
CA ARG A 84 -2.17 11.77 17.01
C ARG A 84 -1.48 12.69 16.00
N TYR A 85 -0.99 12.11 14.92
CA TYR A 85 -0.23 12.79 13.87
C TYR A 85 -1.05 12.91 12.57
N GLU A 86 -2.34 12.55 12.58
CA GLU A 86 -3.21 12.87 11.46
C GLU A 86 -3.49 14.38 11.39
N PRO A 87 -3.44 14.98 10.19
CA PRO A 87 -3.79 16.38 10.03
C PRO A 87 -5.27 16.60 10.38
N GLN A 88 -5.54 17.70 11.09
CA GLN A 88 -6.89 18.08 11.44
C GLN A 88 -7.58 18.68 10.21
N VAL A 89 -8.76 18.13 9.91
CA VAL A 89 -9.58 18.56 8.77
C VAL A 89 -10.87 19.17 9.32
N ASN A 90 -11.11 20.44 8.99
CA ASN A 90 -12.37 21.12 9.27
C ASN A 90 -13.26 21.15 8.03
N MET A 91 -14.57 21.25 8.21
CA MET A 91 -15.51 21.47 7.12
C MET A 91 -15.79 22.95 6.98
N ASN A 92 -15.72 23.47 5.76
CA ASN A 92 -16.21 24.83 5.51
C ASN A 92 -17.74 24.84 5.49
N ASN A 93 -18.33 26.03 5.43
CA ASN A 93 -19.78 26.23 5.40
C ASN A 93 -20.48 25.56 4.19
N LYS A 94 -19.73 25.01 3.23
CA LYS A 94 -20.22 24.27 2.06
C LYS A 94 -19.96 22.75 2.18
N GLY A 95 -19.58 22.26 3.36
CA GLY A 95 -19.26 20.85 3.61
C GLY A 95 -17.97 20.37 2.94
N LYS A 96 -17.13 21.26 2.40
CA LYS A 96 -15.84 20.86 1.82
C LYS A 96 -14.78 20.80 2.92
N PRO A 97 -14.02 19.69 3.03
CA PRO A 97 -12.91 19.59 3.96
C PRO A 97 -11.79 20.58 3.59
N PHE A 98 -11.18 21.19 4.60
CA PHE A 98 -9.97 22.00 4.48
C PHE A 98 -9.04 21.73 5.67
N LEU A 99 -7.73 21.81 5.44
CA LEU A 99 -6.71 21.66 6.48
C LEU A 99 -6.70 22.89 7.39
N VAL A 100 -6.53 22.67 8.70
CA VAL A 100 -6.37 23.77 9.66
C VAL A 100 -5.07 24.52 9.35
N GLN A 101 -5.14 25.86 9.22
CA GLN A 101 -3.98 26.73 8.96
C GLN A 101 -2.90 26.50 10.04
N GLY A 102 -1.64 26.36 9.61
CA GLY A 102 -0.48 26.13 10.49
C GLY A 102 -0.03 24.67 10.61
N GLN A 103 -0.72 23.72 9.93
CA GLN A 103 -0.29 22.33 9.79
C GLN A 103 0.31 22.03 8.39
N ASP A 104 1.07 22.97 7.82
CA ASP A 104 1.60 22.82 6.45
C ASP A 104 2.71 21.76 6.34
N ALA A 105 3.34 21.37 7.45
CA ALA A 105 4.27 20.25 7.53
C ALA A 105 3.74 19.17 8.47
N LEU A 106 3.61 17.94 7.95
CA LEU A 106 3.24 16.78 8.75
C LEU A 106 4.39 16.40 9.68
N ALA A 107 4.10 16.21 10.96
CA ALA A 107 5.08 15.73 11.93
C ALA A 107 5.34 14.22 11.72
N HIS A 108 6.56 13.76 11.95
CA HIS A 108 6.90 12.33 11.91
C HIS A 108 6.28 11.57 13.10
N VAL A 109 5.88 10.33 12.88
CA VAL A 109 5.38 9.40 13.90
C VAL A 109 6.58 8.67 14.53
N PRO A 110 6.92 8.91 15.81
CA PRO A 110 8.09 8.29 16.43
C PRO A 110 8.01 6.77 16.47
N GLY A 111 9.10 6.10 16.11
CA GLY A 111 9.18 4.63 16.11
C GLY A 111 8.37 3.96 14.99
N SER A 112 7.86 4.74 14.03
CA SER A 112 7.19 4.20 12.85
C SER A 112 8.17 3.58 11.86
N LYS A 113 7.73 2.51 11.21
CA LYS A 113 8.57 1.66 10.36
C LYS A 113 7.76 1.07 9.21
N ILE A 114 8.38 0.95 8.04
CA ILE A 114 7.87 0.19 6.89
C ILE A 114 8.88 -0.89 6.53
N CYS A 115 8.42 -2.13 6.42
CA CYS A 115 9.24 -3.26 6.01
C CYS A 115 8.61 -3.99 4.83
N TYR A 116 9.44 -4.57 3.98
CA TYR A 116 8.99 -5.39 2.86
C TYR A 116 9.41 -6.84 3.03
N PHE A 117 8.63 -7.73 2.45
CA PHE A 117 8.86 -9.16 2.46
C PHE A 117 8.74 -9.69 1.03
N LYS A 118 9.59 -10.64 0.65
CA LYS A 118 9.48 -11.40 -0.60
C LYS A 118 9.24 -12.85 -0.23
N ASN A 119 8.10 -13.41 -0.62
CA ASN A 119 7.71 -14.79 -0.32
C ASN A 119 7.85 -15.13 1.18
N GLY A 120 7.49 -14.17 2.04
CA GLY A 120 7.55 -14.30 3.51
C GLY A 120 8.91 -13.97 4.14
N MET A 121 9.97 -13.81 3.34
CA MET A 121 11.31 -13.44 3.82
C MET A 121 11.46 -11.92 3.91
N CYS A 122 11.85 -11.42 5.08
CA CYS A 122 12.11 -10.00 5.29
C CYS A 122 13.21 -9.49 4.35
N GLN A 123 12.93 -8.40 3.63
CA GLN A 123 13.89 -7.71 2.75
C GLN A 123 14.56 -6.52 3.46
N GLY A 124 14.30 -6.32 4.75
CA GLY A 124 14.81 -5.21 5.55
C GLY A 124 13.84 -4.04 5.72
N LEU A 125 14.34 -3.00 6.40
CA LEU A 125 13.57 -1.83 6.85
C LEU A 125 13.60 -0.69 5.84
N ALA A 126 12.55 -0.56 5.03
CA ALA A 126 12.52 0.37 3.92
C ALA A 126 12.46 1.84 4.33
N PHE A 127 11.72 2.14 5.40
CA PHE A 127 11.57 3.50 5.90
C PHE A 127 11.44 3.49 7.41
N GLU A 128 12.03 4.50 8.02
CA GLU A 128 11.87 4.89 9.42
C GLU A 128 11.36 6.33 9.46
N ASP A 129 10.82 6.72 10.63
CA ASP A 129 10.30 8.06 10.85
C ASP A 129 9.33 8.47 9.74
N ILE A 130 8.23 7.72 9.63
CA ILE A 130 7.16 7.96 8.67
C ILE A 130 6.41 9.23 9.05
N LEU A 131 6.07 10.07 8.06
CA LEU A 131 5.21 11.24 8.28
C LEU A 131 3.84 10.83 8.85
N GLY A 132 3.26 11.71 9.65
CA GLY A 132 1.90 11.56 10.16
C GLY A 132 0.86 11.59 9.03
N GLY A 133 -0.28 10.97 9.28
CA GLY A 133 -1.39 10.95 8.33
C GLY A 133 -1.89 9.54 8.02
N ARG A 134 -2.69 9.45 6.96
CA ARG A 134 -3.40 8.23 6.60
C ARG A 134 -2.81 7.58 5.36
N TYR A 135 -2.36 6.34 5.53
CA TYR A 135 -1.69 5.53 4.53
C TYR A 135 -2.65 4.50 3.93
N TYR A 136 -2.63 4.37 2.61
CA TYR A 136 -3.49 3.44 1.88
C TYR A 136 -2.60 2.45 1.11
N PRO A 137 -2.88 1.13 1.16
CA PRO A 137 -2.28 0.19 0.23
C PRO A 137 -2.50 0.66 -1.20
N ALA A 138 -1.42 0.73 -1.96
CA ALA A 138 -1.45 1.20 -3.34
C ALA A 138 -0.44 0.43 -4.18
N ALA A 139 -0.72 0.34 -5.48
CA ALA A 139 0.23 -0.13 -6.46
C ALA A 139 0.31 0.88 -7.60
N SER A 140 1.53 1.10 -8.05
CA SER A 140 1.82 1.73 -9.34
C SER A 140 2.25 0.62 -10.30
N LEU A 141 1.70 0.64 -11.51
CA LEU A 141 1.98 -0.33 -12.56
C LEU A 141 2.50 0.44 -13.77
N TYR A 142 3.59 -0.03 -14.35
CA TYR A 142 4.10 0.46 -15.62
C TYR A 142 3.94 -0.62 -16.69
N THR A 143 3.45 -0.24 -17.86
CA THR A 143 3.31 -1.17 -19.00
C THR A 143 3.81 -0.48 -20.25
N MET A 144 4.81 -1.06 -20.91
CA MET A 144 5.32 -0.52 -22.16
C MET A 144 4.24 -0.58 -23.26
N PRO A 145 4.25 0.37 -24.22
CA PRO A 145 3.37 0.27 -25.38
C PRO A 145 3.60 -1.05 -26.13
N ASN A 146 2.51 -1.71 -26.57
CA ASN A 146 2.52 -2.96 -27.34
C ASN A 146 3.04 -4.20 -26.59
N GLU A 147 3.23 -4.09 -25.28
CA GLU A 147 3.56 -5.22 -24.43
C GLU A 147 2.32 -5.84 -23.76
N SER A 148 2.49 -7.06 -23.28
CA SER A 148 1.48 -7.70 -22.42
C SER A 148 1.21 -6.87 -21.16
N ASN A 149 -0.04 -6.88 -20.71
CA ASN A 149 -0.51 -6.08 -19.58
C ASN A 149 0.21 -6.43 -18.27
N CYS A 150 0.56 -5.42 -17.47
CA CYS A 150 1.01 -5.67 -16.09
C CYS A 150 -0.20 -6.00 -15.20
N VAL A 151 -0.12 -7.08 -14.43
CA VAL A 151 -1.19 -7.60 -13.58
C VAL A 151 -0.65 -7.89 -12.18
N VAL A 152 -1.31 -7.33 -11.16
CA VAL A 152 -1.02 -7.63 -9.76
C VAL A 152 -2.31 -7.96 -9.02
N LYS A 153 -2.22 -8.84 -8.02
CA LYS A 153 -3.34 -9.25 -7.17
C LYS A 153 -3.06 -8.94 -5.71
N PHE A 154 -3.90 -8.12 -5.11
CA PHE A 154 -3.85 -7.80 -3.69
C PHE A 154 -4.48 -8.91 -2.85
N ASN A 155 -3.87 -9.18 -1.70
CA ASN A 155 -4.42 -10.00 -0.64
C ASN A 155 -4.34 -9.22 0.67
N PHE A 156 -5.49 -8.73 1.14
CA PHE A 156 -5.57 -7.95 2.38
C PHE A 156 -5.65 -8.84 3.63
N GLY A 157 -5.62 -10.16 3.49
CA GLY A 157 -5.79 -11.11 4.59
C GLY A 157 -7.26 -11.48 4.85
N PRO A 158 -7.51 -12.30 5.89
CA PRO A 158 -6.52 -12.83 6.84
C PRO A 158 -5.72 -14.03 6.31
N ASN A 159 -6.14 -14.64 5.19
CA ASN A 159 -5.49 -15.82 4.63
C ASN A 159 -4.36 -15.42 3.67
N PHE A 160 -3.14 -15.32 4.19
CA PHE A 160 -1.95 -14.94 3.44
C PHE A 160 -1.28 -16.14 2.74
N ASN A 161 -0.58 -15.89 1.63
CA ASN A 161 0.17 -16.93 0.93
C ASN A 161 1.50 -17.21 1.63
N PHE A 162 2.16 -16.14 2.11
CA PHE A 162 3.46 -16.15 2.76
C PHE A 162 3.48 -15.16 3.92
N PHE A 163 2.70 -15.45 4.96
CA PHE A 163 2.79 -14.68 6.20
C PHE A 163 4.17 -14.91 6.86
N PRO A 164 4.92 -13.84 7.21
CA PRO A 164 6.23 -13.99 7.84
C PRO A 164 6.15 -14.78 9.16
N GLN A 165 7.11 -15.67 9.41
CA GLN A 165 7.20 -16.42 10.67
C GLN A 165 7.58 -15.50 11.84
N ASP A 166 8.39 -14.49 11.56
CA ASP A 166 8.78 -13.46 12.51
C ASP A 166 8.83 -12.08 11.82
N PHE A 167 8.78 -11.03 12.63
CA PHE A 167 8.89 -9.64 12.19
C PHE A 167 10.12 -8.95 12.79
N GLY A 168 11.16 -9.70 13.17
CA GLY A 168 12.40 -9.13 13.72
C GLY A 168 12.21 -8.28 14.98
N GLY A 169 11.29 -8.68 15.87
CA GLY A 169 10.96 -7.93 17.09
C GLY A 169 10.00 -6.76 16.89
N LEU A 170 9.54 -6.51 15.66
CA LEU A 170 8.47 -5.55 15.40
C LEU A 170 7.11 -6.06 15.91
N PRO A 171 6.14 -5.16 16.20
CA PRO A 171 4.80 -5.56 16.57
C PRO A 171 4.15 -6.50 15.54
N ILE A 172 3.45 -7.54 16.02
CA ILE A 172 2.70 -8.43 15.13
C ILE A 172 1.56 -7.63 14.47
N PRO A 173 1.51 -7.58 13.13
CA PRO A 173 0.55 -6.76 12.43
C PRO A 173 -0.84 -7.42 12.39
N GLN A 174 -1.87 -6.58 12.28
CA GLN A 174 -3.20 -7.02 11.90
C GLN A 174 -3.35 -7.09 10.37
N PRO A 175 -4.19 -7.97 9.83
CA PRO A 175 -4.45 -8.01 8.40
C PRO A 175 -5.23 -6.76 7.97
N MET A 176 -4.86 -6.17 6.82
CA MET A 176 -5.56 -5.00 6.28
C MET A 176 -7.06 -5.24 5.99
N SER A 177 -7.50 -6.50 5.90
CA SER A 177 -8.91 -6.86 5.80
C SER A 177 -9.74 -6.44 7.01
N GLU A 178 -9.13 -6.31 8.18
CA GLU A 178 -9.77 -5.92 9.46
C GLU A 178 -9.88 -4.41 9.64
N VAL A 179 -9.28 -3.59 8.76
CA VAL A 179 -9.40 -2.14 8.86
C VAL A 179 -10.89 -1.75 8.78
N PRO A 180 -11.43 -1.08 9.81
CA PRO A 180 -12.84 -0.73 9.86
C PRO A 180 -13.26 0.11 8.65
N ARG A 181 -14.48 -0.17 8.17
CA ARG A 181 -15.09 0.61 7.10
C ARG A 181 -15.34 2.03 7.59
N GLN A 182 -14.65 3.01 7.00
CA GLN A 182 -14.85 4.40 7.38
C GLN A 182 -16.10 4.92 6.69
N ALA A 183 -16.99 5.55 7.46
CA ALA A 183 -18.02 6.39 6.89
C ALA A 183 -17.33 7.46 6.03
N LEU A 184 -17.80 7.67 4.81
CA LEU A 184 -17.45 8.85 4.02
C LEU A 184 -17.88 10.06 4.87
N ARG A 185 -16.92 10.71 5.52
CA ARG A 185 -17.15 12.00 6.18
C ARG A 185 -17.01 13.11 5.16
#